data_AF-A0A2A2MFF3-F1
#
_entry.id   AF-A0A2A2MFF3-F1
#
_cell.length_a   1.000
_cell.length_b   1.000
_cell.length_c   1.000
_cell.angle_alpha   90.00
_cell.angle_beta   90.00
_cell.angle_gamma   90.00
#
_symmetry.space_group_name_H-M   'P 1'
#
loop_
_entity.id
_entity.type
_entity.pdbx_description
1 polymer ?
#
loop_
_entity_poly.entity_id
_entity_poly.type
_entity_poly.pdbx_seq_one_letter_code
_entity_poly.pdbx_strand_id
1 'polypeptide(L)'
;MNKFIRIVFILFYLLCMLTIYLSMVDKYDVVYDMDPTLPQGSLNTSSSDNGKIFGGLILFFIFISQIVFFYFEKSQKWKWVTGIMTALAFLFFFIR
;
A
#
# COMPACT_ATOMS: atom_id res chain seq x y z
N MET A 1 23.67 1.05 -7.85
CA MET A 1 22.84 -0.16 -7.91
C MET A 1 22.58 -0.56 -9.37
N ASN A 2 22.48 -1.85 -9.70
CA ASN A 2 22.22 -2.31 -11.07
C ASN A 2 20.82 -1.90 -11.52
N LYS A 3 20.64 -1.58 -12.82
CA LYS A 3 19.35 -1.18 -13.40
C LYS A 3 18.26 -2.23 -13.15
N PHE A 4 18.60 -3.51 -13.21
CA PHE A 4 17.68 -4.62 -12.93
C PHE A 4 17.10 -4.55 -11.52
N ILE A 5 17.94 -4.34 -10.50
CA ILE A 5 17.50 -4.24 -9.09
C ILE A 5 16.56 -3.06 -8.89
N ARG A 6 16.80 -1.92 -9.57
CA ARG A 6 15.89 -0.77 -9.53
C ARG A 6 14.50 -1.11 -10.07
N ILE A 7 14.44 -1.83 -11.19
CA ILE A 7 13.17 -2.23 -11.80
C ILE A 7 12.41 -3.17 -10.87
N VAL A 8 13.09 -4.18 -10.32
CA VAL A 8 12.50 -5.12 -9.36
C VAL A 8 11.95 -4.39 -8.13
N PHE A 9 12.68 -3.39 -7.63
CA PHE A 9 12.24 -2.59 -6.49
C PHE A 9 10.97 -1.77 -6.79
N ILE A 10 10.89 -1.15 -7.96
CA ILE A 10 9.70 -0.39 -8.37
C ILE A 10 8.49 -1.33 -8.52
N LEU A 11 8.68 -2.50 -9.12
CA LEU A 11 7.62 -3.51 -9.25
C LEU A 11 7.13 -4.00 -7.88
N PHE A 12 8.06 -4.28 -6.97
CA PHE A 12 7.74 -4.66 -5.60
C PHE A 12 6.94 -3.56 -4.89
N TYR A 13 7.34 -2.30 -5.02
CA TYR A 13 6.60 -1.17 -4.46
C TYR A 13 5.18 -1.08 -5.01
N LEU A 14 5.00 -1.19 -6.33
CA LEU A 14 3.67 -1.16 -6.96
C LEU A 14 2.80 -2.32 -6.47
N LEU A 15 3.39 -3.50 -6.29
CA LEU A 15 2.69 -4.66 -5.74
C LEU A 15 2.23 -4.38 -4.30
N CYS A 16 3.08 -3.82 -3.44
CA CYS A 16 2.68 -3.46 -2.08
C CYS A 16 1.55 -2.42 -2.05
N MET A 17 1.60 -1.41 -2.92
CA MET A 17 0.53 -0.41 -3.04
C MET A 17 -0.80 -1.04 -3.45
N LEU A 18 -0.77 -1.98 -4.40
CA LEU A 18 -1.95 -2.77 -4.79
C LEU A 18 -2.49 -3.57 -3.60
N THR A 19 -1.62 -4.21 -2.82
CA THR A 19 -2.05 -4.98 -1.65
C THR A 19 -2.68 -4.11 -0.57
N ILE A 20 -2.13 -2.91 -0.30
CA ILE A 20 -2.75 -1.93 0.62
C ILE A 20 -4.16 -1.60 0.12
N TYR A 21 -4.29 -1.27 -1.17
CA TYR A 21 -5.59 -0.95 -1.76
C TYR A 21 -6.61 -2.08 -1.57
N LEU A 22 -6.25 -3.31 -1.96
CA LEU A 22 -7.13 -4.47 -1.84
C LEU A 22 -7.46 -4.83 -0.39
N SER A 23 -6.56 -4.58 0.55
CA SER A 23 -6.79 -4.85 1.98
C SER A 23 -7.77 -3.87 2.63
N MET A 24 -7.91 -2.67 2.08
CA MET A 24 -8.77 -1.60 2.62
C MET A 24 -10.10 -1.46 1.89
N VAL A 25 -10.32 -2.21 0.81
CA VAL A 25 -11.61 -2.25 0.10
C VAL A 25 -12.56 -3.21 0.82
N ASP A 26 -13.82 -2.78 0.97
CA ASP A 26 -14.86 -3.66 1.46
C ASP A 26 -15.12 -4.75 0.41
N LYS A 27 -14.90 -6.00 0.80
CA LYS A 27 -15.07 -7.16 -0.10
C LYS A 27 -16.53 -7.41 -0.45
N TYR A 28 -17.46 -6.81 0.29
CA TYR A 28 -18.89 -6.98 0.14
C TYR A 28 -19.56 -5.80 -0.57
N ASP A 29 -18.80 -4.84 -1.12
CA ASP A 29 -19.36 -3.68 -1.83
C ASP A 29 -20.38 -4.09 -2.90
N VAL A 30 -20.04 -5.11 -3.70
CA VAL A 30 -20.93 -5.67 -4.73
C VAL A 30 -22.22 -6.27 -4.14
N VAL A 31 -22.15 -6.84 -2.93
CA VAL A 31 -23.32 -7.43 -2.27
C VAL A 31 -24.26 -6.33 -1.78
N TYR A 32 -23.72 -5.24 -1.24
CA TYR A 32 -24.52 -4.08 -0.85
C TYR A 32 -25.19 -3.40 -2.06
N ASP A 33 -24.55 -3.41 -3.23
CA ASP A 33 -25.15 -2.92 -4.47
C ASP A 33 -26.30 -3.81 -4.98
N MET A 34 -26.20 -5.13 -4.76
CA MET A 34 -27.23 -6.09 -5.18
C MET A 34 -28.44 -6.13 -4.23
N ASP A 35 -28.22 -5.95 -2.93
CA ASP A 35 -29.28 -5.93 -1.92
C ASP A 35 -29.25 -4.64 -1.09
N PRO A 36 -30.02 -3.62 -1.48
CA PRO A 36 -30.06 -2.34 -0.80
C PRO A 36 -30.72 -2.40 0.59
N THR A 37 -31.26 -3.56 1.00
CA THR A 37 -31.76 -3.75 2.38
C THR A 37 -30.61 -3.98 3.37
N LEU A 38 -29.42 -4.35 2.89
CA LEU A 38 -28.22 -4.49 3.70
C LEU A 38 -27.49 -3.13 3.81
N PRO A 39 -27.36 -2.56 5.01
CA PRO A 39 -26.57 -1.35 5.19
C PRO A 39 -25.10 -1.60 4.84
N GLN A 40 -24.45 -0.64 4.19
CA GLN A 40 -23.02 -0.72 3.90
C GLN A 40 -22.21 -0.95 5.18
N GLY A 41 -21.24 -1.86 5.12
CA GLY A 41 -20.39 -2.24 6.24
C GLY A 41 -21.03 -3.19 7.26
N SER A 42 -22.31 -3.56 7.11
CA SER A 42 -23.00 -4.48 8.04
C SER A 42 -22.36 -5.86 8.11
N LEU A 43 -21.87 -6.38 6.97
CA LEU A 43 -21.17 -7.67 6.87
C LEU A 43 -19.66 -7.56 7.17
N ASN A 44 -19.15 -6.33 7.31
CA ASN A 44 -17.72 -6.04 7.46
C ASN A 44 -17.33 -5.70 8.92
N THR A 45 -18.24 -5.94 9.88
CA THR A 45 -18.17 -5.54 11.29
C THR A 45 -16.94 -6.07 12.06
N SER A 46 -16.26 -7.10 11.56
CA SER A 46 -15.00 -7.61 12.13
C SER A 46 -13.79 -7.50 11.19
N SER A 47 -14.00 -7.13 9.92
CA SER A 47 -12.96 -7.12 8.88
C SER A 47 -12.44 -5.72 8.55
N SER A 48 -13.21 -4.66 8.86
CA SER A 48 -12.82 -3.26 8.64
C SER A 48 -11.53 -2.85 9.38
N ASP A 49 -11.41 -3.18 10.67
CA ASP A 49 -10.19 -2.88 11.46
C ASP A 49 -9.00 -3.73 11.01
N ASN A 50 -9.24 -4.98 10.63
CA ASN A 50 -8.19 -5.89 10.16
C ASN A 50 -7.55 -5.42 8.85
N GLY A 51 -8.34 -4.81 7.95
CA GLY A 51 -7.84 -4.22 6.70
C GLY A 51 -6.87 -3.07 6.96
N LYS A 52 -7.20 -2.17 7.90
CA LYS A 52 -6.31 -1.06 8.30
C LYS A 52 -5.03 -1.55 8.97
N ILE A 53 -5.13 -2.53 9.87
CA ILE A 53 -3.97 -3.14 10.54
C ILE A 53 -3.05 -3.79 9.50
N PHE A 54 -3.61 -4.58 8.58
CA PHE A 54 -2.84 -5.25 7.53
C PHE A 54 -2.20 -4.27 6.55
N GLY A 55 -2.96 -3.26 6.11
CA GLY A 55 -2.42 -2.16 5.31
C GLY A 55 -1.27 -1.43 6.02
N GLY A 56 -1.39 -1.23 7.35
CA GLY A 56 -0.35 -0.58 8.16
C GLY A 56 0.92 -1.41 8.25
N LEU A 57 0.79 -2.73 8.36
CA LEU A 57 1.93 -3.66 8.30
C LEU A 57 2.63 -3.61 6.94
N ILE A 58 1.87 -3.54 5.84
CA ILE A 58 2.45 -3.41 4.50
C ILE A 58 3.15 -2.06 4.34
N LEU A 59 2.55 -0.97 4.82
CA LEU A 59 3.18 0.36 4.82
C LEU A 59 4.51 0.35 5.58
N PHE A 60 4.56 -0.31 6.74
CA PHE A 60 5.80 -0.49 7.49
C PHE A 60 6.86 -1.26 6.69
N PHE A 61 6.44 -2.30 5.95
CA PHE A 61 7.32 -3.05 5.07
C PHE A 61 7.86 -2.21 3.90
N ILE A 62 7.01 -1.36 3.30
CA ILE A 62 7.42 -0.37 2.29
C ILE A 62 8.47 0.56 2.89
N PHE A 63 8.23 1.08 4.09
CA PHE A 63 9.14 2.01 4.75
C PHE A 63 10.54 1.41 4.98
N ILE A 64 10.61 0.18 5.50
CA ILE A 64 11.88 -0.54 5.66
C ILE A 64 12.56 -0.73 4.31
N SER A 65 11.81 -1.17 3.29
CA SER A 65 12.33 -1.39 1.95
C SER A 65 12.93 -0.10 1.34
N GLN A 66 12.27 1.04 1.54
CA GLN A 66 12.75 2.35 1.10
C GLN A 66 14.03 2.80 1.83
N ILE A 67 14.14 2.55 3.14
CA ILE A 67 15.38 2.83 3.91
C ILE A 67 16.54 2.00 3.35
N VAL A 68 16.33 0.70 3.14
CA VAL A 68 17.35 -0.20 2.60
C VAL A 68 17.81 0.29 1.22
N PHE A 69 16.87 0.63 0.34
CA PHE A 69 17.20 1.16 -0.98
C PHE A 69 17.97 2.47 -0.90
N PHE A 70 17.54 3.40 -0.05
CA PHE A 70 18.19 4.70 0.13
C PHE A 70 19.65 4.55 0.60
N TYR A 71 19.93 3.56 1.45
CA TYR A 71 21.27 3.25 1.93
C TYR A 71 22.18 2.72 0.81
N PHE A 72 21.70 1.74 0.02
CA PHE A 72 22.50 1.11 -1.04
C PHE A 72 22.63 1.96 -2.32
N GLU A 73 21.69 2.86 -2.57
CA GLU A 73 21.68 3.67 -3.77
C GLU A 73 22.67 4.84 -3.68
N LYS A 74 23.68 4.86 -4.56
CA LYS A 74 24.68 5.94 -4.61
C LYS A 74 24.17 7.18 -5.34
N SER A 75 23.18 7.03 -6.22
CA SER A 75 22.69 8.13 -7.05
C SER A 75 21.74 9.05 -6.29
N GLN A 76 22.09 10.33 -6.20
CA GLN A 76 21.28 11.33 -5.51
C GLN A 76 19.89 11.54 -6.14
N LYS A 77 19.75 11.40 -7.46
CA LYS A 77 18.45 11.49 -8.15
C LYS A 77 17.48 10.38 -7.67
N TRP A 78 17.99 9.17 -7.52
CA TRP A 78 17.17 8.02 -7.09
C TRP A 78 16.81 8.08 -5.60
N LYS A 79 17.65 8.71 -4.78
CA LYS A 79 17.32 9.03 -3.38
C LYS A 79 16.14 9.98 -3.23
N TRP A 80 16.02 10.96 -4.13
CA TRP A 80 14.83 11.81 -4.19
C TRP A 80 13.58 11.03 -4.60
N VAL A 81 13.71 10.16 -5.60
CA VAL A 81 12.61 9.28 -6.04
C VAL A 81 12.10 8.42 -4.89
N THR A 82 12.98 7.81 -4.08
CA THR A 82 12.55 7.03 -2.90
C THR A 82 11.83 7.88 -1.86
N GLY A 83 12.26 9.12 -1.65
CA GLY A 83 11.57 10.07 -0.78
C GLY A 83 10.15 10.36 -1.26
N ILE A 84 10.00 10.64 -2.56
CA ILE A 84 8.69 10.89 -3.19
C ILE A 84 7.79 9.65 -3.10
N MET A 85 8.32 8.44 -3.40
CA MET A 85 7.58 7.19 -3.30
C MET A 85 7.09 6.91 -1.87
N THR A 86 7.92 7.23 -0.88
CA THR A 86 7.55 7.08 0.54
C THR A 86 6.43 8.05 0.90
N ALA A 87 6.56 9.32 0.53
CA ALA A 87 5.50 10.32 0.77
C ALA A 87 4.18 9.94 0.10
N LEU A 88 4.23 9.44 -1.14
CA LEU A 88 3.05 8.93 -1.85
C LEU A 88 2.40 7.74 -1.16
N ALA A 89 3.20 6.78 -0.65
CA ALA A 89 2.66 5.63 0.07
C ALA A 89 1.95 6.04 1.36
N PHE A 90 2.53 6.99 2.12
CA PHE A 90 1.87 7.55 3.30
C PHE A 90 0.58 8.29 2.96
N LEU A 91 0.60 9.17 1.95
CA LEU A 91 -0.60 9.88 1.50
C LEU A 91 -1.71 8.92 1.09
N PHE A 92 -1.35 7.89 0.30
CA PHE A 92 -2.31 6.89 -0.15
C PHE A 92 -2.93 6.10 1.01
N PHE A 93 -2.10 5.71 1.98
CA PHE A 93 -2.56 4.97 3.17
C PHE A 93 -3.50 5.80 4.05
N PHE A 94 -3.28 7.11 4.20
CA PHE A 94 -4.14 7.96 5.03
C PHE A 94 -5.40 8.44 4.33
N ILE A 95 -5.41 8.50 3.00
CA ILE A 95 -6.61 8.83 2.22
C ILE A 95 -7.63 7.68 2.23
N ARG A 96 -7.18 6.45 2.44
CA ARG A 96 -8.01 5.25 2.37
C ARG A 96 -8.32 4.68 3.76
#